data_AF-A0A0G2BNI0-F1
#
_entry.id   AF-A0A0G2BNI0-F1
#
_cell.length_a   1.000
_cell.length_b   1.000
_cell.length_c   1.000
_cell.angle_alpha   90.00
_cell.angle_beta   90.00
_cell.angle_gamma   90.00
#
_symmetry.space_group_name_H-M   'P 1'
#
loop_
_entity.id
_entity.type
_entity.pdbx_description
1 polymer ?
#
loop_
_entity_poly.entity_id
_entity_poly.type
_entity_poly.pdbx_seq_one_letter_code
_entity_poly.pdbx_strand_id
1 'polypeptide(L)'
;IHNLYDEASTSRVWEGPFQAESVEALLERLDLEFKNIPKDAKVILLGPKETVLAHTQEFIGGRDICVAKMYARSSMGRNFVEVCKDAGWGDVGYFNRWTMEVTNNSQYYTIPLVVGRRIAQMVFYQVAPLEKREVDYVGEGGKYQRSQDLAELKKSWNPMMMLPQMHLDWEVAAMQSELPL
;
A
#
# COMPACT_ATOMS: atom_id res chain seq x y z
N ILE A 1 -10.67 17.83 10.53
CA ILE A 1 -9.76 18.25 9.43
C ILE A 1 -8.53 17.37 9.51
N HIS A 2 -8.09 16.79 8.39
CA HIS A 2 -6.83 16.05 8.31
C HIS A 2 -5.75 16.97 7.72
N ASN A 3 -4.70 17.25 8.49
CA ASN A 3 -3.51 17.93 7.97
C ASN A 3 -2.51 16.86 7.48
N LEU A 4 -2.26 16.81 6.17
CA LEU A 4 -1.37 15.81 5.58
C LEU A 4 0.09 15.99 6.02
N TYR A 5 0.49 17.21 6.36
CA TYR A 5 1.85 17.58 6.73
C TYR A 5 2.14 17.43 8.24
N ASP A 6 1.20 16.86 9.01
CA ASP A 6 1.34 16.59 10.44
C ASP A 6 1.30 15.08 10.69
N GLU A 7 2.39 14.54 11.24
CA GLU A 7 2.51 13.12 11.60
C GLU A 7 1.41 12.71 12.59
N ALA A 8 1.12 13.56 13.59
CA ALA A 8 0.10 13.27 14.59
C ALA A 8 -1.29 13.25 13.94
N SER A 9 -1.57 14.16 12.99
CA SER A 9 -2.81 14.13 12.23
C SER A 9 -2.95 12.89 11.36
N THR A 10 -1.87 12.42 10.75
CA THR A 10 -1.87 11.18 9.95
C THR A 10 -2.15 9.96 10.83
N SER A 11 -1.51 9.91 12.00
CA SER A 11 -1.67 8.83 12.98
C SER A 11 -3.06 8.77 13.59
N ARG A 12 -3.81 9.87 13.60
CA ARG A 12 -5.22 9.91 14.05
C ARG A 12 -6.20 9.42 12.98
N VAL A 13 -5.83 9.49 11.70
CA VAL A 13 -6.71 9.09 10.58
C VAL A 13 -6.59 7.59 10.29
N TRP A 14 -5.39 7.04 10.44
CA TRP A 14 -5.13 5.63 10.19
C TRP A 14 -5.03 4.84 11.49
N GLU A 15 -5.96 3.91 11.68
CA GLU A 15 -5.95 2.98 12.81
C GLU A 15 -5.26 1.67 12.42
N GLY A 16 -4.75 0.94 13.42
CA GLY A 16 -4.15 -0.39 13.25
C GLY A 16 -2.77 -0.56 13.90
N PRO A 17 -1.96 -1.53 13.45
CA PRO A 17 -2.22 -2.44 12.34
C PRO A 17 -3.25 -3.51 12.70
N PHE A 18 -4.17 -3.80 11.77
CA PHE A 18 -5.13 -4.89 11.89
C PHE A 18 -4.65 -6.15 11.16
N GLN A 19 -5.13 -7.32 11.58
CA GLN A 19 -4.87 -8.59 10.91
C GLN A 19 -6.17 -9.17 10.36
N ALA A 20 -6.07 -9.86 9.23
CA ALA A 20 -7.18 -10.59 8.64
C ALA A 20 -7.67 -11.70 9.58
N GLU A 21 -8.99 -11.82 9.72
CA GLU A 21 -9.66 -12.84 10.53
C GLU A 21 -9.75 -14.17 9.76
N SER A 22 -9.86 -15.30 10.45
CA SER A 22 -10.19 -16.57 9.78
C SER A 22 -11.67 -16.57 9.38
N VAL A 23 -11.99 -17.20 8.25
CA VAL A 23 -13.37 -17.34 7.79
C VAL A 23 -14.20 -18.13 8.80
N GLU A 24 -13.65 -19.19 9.39
CA GLU A 24 -14.33 -19.98 10.43
C GLU A 24 -14.83 -19.10 11.59
N ALA A 25 -13.97 -18.28 12.20
CA ALA A 25 -14.36 -17.40 13.30
C ALA A 25 -15.41 -16.35 12.87
N LEU A 26 -15.34 -15.91 11.61
CA LEU A 26 -16.29 -14.97 11.04
C LEU A 26 -17.68 -15.59 10.86
N LEU A 27 -17.76 -16.84 10.40
CA LEU A 27 -19.02 -17.58 10.21
C LEU A 27 -19.68 -17.99 11.52
N GLU A 28 -18.91 -18.14 12.61
CA GLU A 28 -19.47 -18.36 13.95
C GLU A 28 -20.17 -17.11 14.49
N ARG A 29 -19.62 -15.93 14.16
CA ARG A 29 -20.13 -14.63 14.63
C ARG A 29 -21.22 -14.06 13.73
N LEU A 30 -21.15 -14.34 12.43
CA LEU A 30 -22.06 -13.82 11.43
C LEU A 30 -22.82 -14.98 10.80
N ASP A 31 -24.14 -14.90 10.77
CA ASP A 31 -25.01 -15.87 10.08
C ASP A 31 -24.89 -15.70 8.55
N LEU A 32 -23.72 -16.05 8.02
CA LEU A 32 -23.33 -15.93 6.63
C LEU A 32 -22.84 -17.28 6.11
N GLU A 33 -22.92 -17.47 4.80
CA GLU A 33 -22.31 -18.61 4.11
C GLU A 33 -21.38 -18.09 3.01
N PHE A 34 -20.10 -18.44 3.06
CA PHE A 34 -19.17 -18.15 1.97
C PHE A 34 -18.97 -19.34 1.05
N LYS A 35 -19.53 -19.25 -0.15
CA LYS A 35 -19.24 -20.19 -1.23
C LYS A 35 -17.88 -19.86 -1.86
N ASN A 36 -17.12 -20.90 -2.17
CA ASN A 36 -15.80 -20.81 -2.83
C ASN A 36 -14.75 -20.04 -2.02
N ILE A 37 -14.89 -19.90 -0.70
CA ILE A 37 -13.86 -19.41 0.21
C ILE A 37 -13.64 -20.50 1.27
N PRO A 38 -12.43 -21.08 1.38
CA PRO A 38 -12.13 -22.09 2.40
C PRO A 38 -12.33 -21.54 3.82
N LYS A 39 -12.75 -22.40 4.76
CA LYS A 39 -12.99 -22.01 6.17
C LYS A 39 -11.73 -21.58 6.91
N ASP A 40 -10.59 -22.16 6.54
CA ASP A 40 -9.26 -21.86 7.07
C ASP A 40 -8.60 -20.63 6.40
N ALA A 41 -9.22 -20.07 5.36
CA ALA A 41 -8.70 -18.87 4.71
C ALA A 41 -8.79 -17.65 5.64
N LYS A 42 -7.86 -16.71 5.45
CA LYS A 42 -7.93 -15.40 6.08
C LYS A 42 -8.64 -14.38 5.20
N VAL A 43 -9.49 -13.55 5.78
CA VAL A 43 -10.32 -12.57 5.08
C VAL A 43 -10.28 -11.21 5.78
N ILE A 44 -10.30 -10.15 4.99
CA ILE A 44 -10.54 -8.78 5.44
C ILE A 44 -11.95 -8.41 4.94
N LEU A 45 -12.87 -8.11 5.85
CA LEU A 45 -14.17 -7.56 5.46
C LEU A 45 -14.02 -6.06 5.26
N LEU A 46 -14.19 -5.60 4.03
CA LEU A 46 -14.14 -4.18 3.71
C LEU A 46 -15.56 -3.63 3.62
N GLY A 47 -15.98 -2.83 4.59
CA GLY A 47 -17.29 -2.21 4.68
C GLY A 47 -17.55 -1.21 3.56
N PRO A 48 -18.82 -0.81 3.33
CA PRO A 48 -19.15 0.20 2.31
C PRO A 48 -18.41 1.51 2.55
N LYS A 49 -17.80 2.07 1.50
CA LYS A 49 -17.00 3.31 1.53
C LYS A 49 -15.75 3.27 2.42
N GLU A 50 -15.43 2.12 3.01
CA GLU A 50 -14.23 1.94 3.80
C GLU A 50 -12.99 1.94 2.90
N THR A 51 -11.91 2.52 3.41
CA THR A 51 -10.58 2.46 2.81
C THR A 51 -9.60 1.92 3.82
N VAL A 52 -8.78 0.95 3.41
CA VAL A 52 -7.68 0.41 4.21
C VAL A 52 -6.37 0.53 3.46
N LEU A 53 -5.27 0.71 4.19
CA LEU A 53 -3.93 0.49 3.66
C LEU A 53 -3.61 -1.00 3.78
N ALA A 54 -3.56 -1.69 2.64
CA ALA A 54 -3.14 -3.08 2.54
C ALA A 54 -1.76 -3.15 1.86
N HIS A 55 -1.16 -4.34 1.82
CA HIS A 55 0.09 -4.55 1.11
C HIS A 55 0.11 -5.82 0.27
N THR A 56 0.97 -5.87 -0.74
CA THR A 56 1.25 -7.09 -1.52
C THR A 56 1.91 -8.18 -0.67
N GLN A 57 1.76 -9.44 -1.09
CA GLN A 57 2.52 -10.55 -0.48
C GLN A 57 3.99 -10.56 -0.95
N GLU A 58 4.22 -10.02 -2.14
CA GLU A 58 5.49 -9.97 -2.83
C GLU A 58 6.29 -8.73 -2.43
N PHE A 59 7.61 -8.89 -2.37
CA PHE A 59 8.55 -7.79 -2.51
C PHE A 59 8.90 -7.70 -3.98
N ILE A 60 8.51 -6.61 -4.63
CA ILE A 60 8.56 -6.47 -6.08
C ILE A 60 8.75 -5.01 -6.45
N GLY A 61 9.33 -4.74 -7.62
CA GLY A 61 9.46 -3.39 -8.13
C GLY A 61 10.60 -3.25 -9.12
N GLY A 62 10.93 -2.00 -9.45
CA GLY A 62 11.91 -1.66 -10.46
C GLY A 62 13.33 -1.57 -9.92
N ARG A 63 14.31 -2.06 -10.68
CA ARG A 63 15.74 -1.85 -10.41
C ARG A 63 16.38 -1.24 -11.65
N ASP A 64 17.39 -0.39 -11.46
CA ASP A 64 18.28 0.24 -12.46
C ASP A 64 17.63 0.81 -13.73
N ILE A 65 17.03 -0.05 -14.55
CA ILE A 65 16.52 0.21 -15.90
C ILE A 65 15.02 0.00 -16.03
N CYS A 66 14.29 -0.15 -14.93
CA CYS A 66 12.83 -0.23 -15.00
C CYS A 66 12.13 0.50 -13.88
N VAL A 67 10.98 1.05 -14.24
CA VAL A 67 9.92 1.48 -13.32
C VAL A 67 8.81 0.44 -13.35
N ALA A 68 8.05 0.38 -12.27
CA ALA A 68 6.92 -0.53 -12.15
C ALA A 68 5.63 0.26 -11.99
N LYS A 69 4.52 -0.26 -12.53
CA LYS A 69 3.20 0.33 -12.36
C LYS A 69 2.20 -0.73 -11.94
N MET A 70 1.54 -0.52 -10.81
CA MET A 70 0.43 -1.34 -10.35
C MET A 70 -0.87 -0.92 -11.04
N TYR A 71 -1.66 -1.91 -11.43
CA TYR A 71 -3.03 -1.75 -11.88
C TYR A 71 -3.93 -2.69 -11.10
N ALA A 72 -5.13 -2.23 -10.74
CA ALA A 72 -6.18 -3.13 -10.30
C ALA A 72 -6.53 -4.12 -11.44
N ARG A 73 -6.98 -5.33 -11.07
CA ARG A 73 -7.58 -6.23 -12.05
C ARG A 73 -8.96 -5.70 -12.42
N SER A 74 -9.35 -5.77 -13.70
CA SER A 74 -10.68 -5.30 -14.14
C SER A 74 -11.83 -5.91 -13.33
N SER A 75 -11.71 -7.19 -12.94
CA SER A 75 -12.70 -7.86 -12.09
C SER A 75 -12.85 -7.22 -10.70
N MET A 76 -11.77 -6.67 -10.11
CA MET A 76 -11.86 -5.96 -8.83
C MET A 76 -12.67 -4.68 -8.99
N GLY A 77 -12.35 -3.86 -10.00
CA GLY A 77 -13.09 -2.62 -10.26
C GLY A 77 -14.57 -2.86 -10.58
N ARG A 78 -14.89 -3.92 -11.34
CA ARG A 78 -16.29 -4.33 -11.60
C ARG A 78 -17.04 -4.84 -10.37
N ASN A 79 -16.32 -5.17 -9.30
CA ASN A 79 -16.87 -5.52 -7.99
C ASN A 79 -16.65 -4.39 -6.98
N PHE A 80 -16.60 -3.13 -7.44
CA PHE A 80 -16.47 -1.94 -6.59
C PHE A 80 -15.18 -1.85 -5.77
N VAL A 81 -14.15 -2.65 -6.06
CA VAL A 81 -12.89 -2.58 -5.33
C VAL A 81 -11.85 -1.80 -6.14
N GLU A 82 -11.43 -0.67 -5.59
CA GLU A 82 -10.25 0.06 -6.01
C GLU A 82 -9.03 -0.41 -5.20
N VAL A 83 -7.83 -0.37 -5.80
CA VAL A 83 -6.63 -1.00 -5.19
C VAL A 83 -5.48 -0.02 -4.95
N CYS A 84 -5.16 0.83 -5.91
CA CYS A 84 -4.01 1.76 -5.85
C CYS A 84 -4.42 3.21 -6.14
N LYS A 85 -5.73 3.51 -6.06
CA LYS A 85 -6.36 4.77 -6.50
C LYS A 85 -5.71 5.32 -7.77
N ASP A 86 -4.97 6.42 -7.64
CA ASP A 86 -4.17 7.07 -8.67
C ASP A 86 -2.64 6.94 -8.49
N ALA A 87 -2.19 6.40 -7.35
CA ALA A 87 -0.78 6.28 -6.94
C ALA A 87 -0.17 4.91 -7.28
N GLY A 88 -0.38 4.43 -8.52
CA GLY A 88 0.13 3.12 -8.95
C GLY A 88 1.58 3.10 -9.44
N TRP A 89 2.33 4.21 -9.40
CA TRP A 89 3.67 4.32 -9.98
C TRP A 89 4.78 4.05 -8.96
N GLY A 90 5.77 3.24 -9.33
CA GLY A 90 6.94 2.95 -8.50
C GLY A 90 8.21 3.35 -9.22
N ASP A 91 8.99 4.19 -8.56
CA ASP A 91 10.20 4.79 -9.09
C ASP A 91 11.32 3.75 -9.31
N VAL A 92 12.32 4.15 -10.08
CA VAL A 92 13.50 3.32 -10.33
C VAL A 92 14.20 3.04 -8.99
N GLY A 93 14.49 1.77 -8.72
CA GLY A 93 15.14 1.35 -7.48
C GLY A 93 14.17 1.09 -6.32
N TYR A 94 12.87 1.34 -6.47
CA TYR A 94 11.87 0.93 -5.49
C TYR A 94 11.48 -0.54 -5.70
N PHE A 95 11.76 -1.40 -4.71
CA PHE A 95 11.31 -2.79 -4.64
C PHE A 95 10.98 -3.18 -3.19
N ASN A 96 9.72 -3.06 -2.82
CA ASN A 96 9.25 -3.41 -1.48
C ASN A 96 7.92 -4.18 -1.56
N ARG A 97 7.29 -4.44 -0.42
CA ARG A 97 5.84 -4.69 -0.40
C ARG A 97 5.14 -3.39 -0.78
N TRP A 98 4.33 -3.44 -1.82
CA TRP A 98 3.60 -2.28 -2.29
C TRP A 98 2.39 -2.05 -1.39
N THR A 99 2.31 -0.85 -0.84
CA THR A 99 1.09 -0.35 -0.20
C THR A 99 -0.01 -0.19 -1.26
N MET A 100 -1.23 -0.51 -0.86
CA MET A 100 -2.44 -0.43 -1.68
C MET A 100 -3.50 0.32 -0.87
N GLU A 101 -4.00 1.44 -1.37
CA GLU A 101 -5.17 2.14 -0.83
C GLU A 101 -6.45 1.45 -1.31
N VAL A 102 -6.77 0.32 -0.66
CA VAL A 102 -7.90 -0.50 -1.08
C VAL A 102 -9.21 0.11 -0.57
N THR A 103 -10.06 0.54 -1.49
CA THR A 103 -11.35 1.15 -1.19
C THR A 103 -12.49 0.30 -1.71
N ASN A 104 -13.51 0.10 -0.86
CA ASN A 104 -14.80 -0.43 -1.28
C ASN A 104 -15.69 0.73 -1.72
N ASN A 105 -15.83 0.89 -3.03
CA ASN A 105 -16.67 1.92 -3.64
C ASN A 105 -18.17 1.59 -3.60
N SER A 106 -18.58 0.42 -3.10
CA SER A 106 -19.99 0.11 -2.87
C SER A 106 -20.59 1.04 -1.83
N GLN A 107 -21.85 1.41 -2.01
CA GLN A 107 -22.64 2.14 -1.00
C GLN A 107 -23.28 1.21 0.04
N TYR A 108 -23.44 -0.07 -0.28
CA TYR A 108 -24.33 -0.97 0.48
C TYR A 108 -23.71 -2.31 0.85
N TYR A 109 -22.69 -2.76 0.13
CA TYR A 109 -22.17 -4.12 0.25
C TYR A 109 -20.82 -4.14 0.94
N THR A 110 -20.69 -4.95 1.99
CA THR A 110 -19.39 -5.35 2.55
C THR A 110 -18.75 -6.39 1.62
N ILE A 111 -17.46 -6.23 1.33
CA ILE A 111 -16.73 -7.07 0.38
C ILE A 111 -15.64 -7.87 1.11
N PRO A 112 -15.66 -9.22 1.04
CA PRO A 112 -14.59 -10.05 1.60
C PRO A 112 -13.36 -10.06 0.67
N LEU A 113 -12.23 -9.57 1.17
CA LEU A 113 -10.92 -9.69 0.53
C LEU A 113 -10.17 -10.88 1.11
N VAL A 114 -10.04 -11.95 0.33
CA VAL A 114 -9.34 -13.18 0.76
C VAL A 114 -7.83 -13.01 0.59
N VAL A 115 -7.08 -13.16 1.68
CA VAL A 115 -5.62 -13.04 1.70
C VAL A 115 -4.99 -14.09 0.78
N GLY A 116 -4.01 -13.66 -0.02
CA GLY A 116 -3.31 -14.52 -0.99
C GLY A 116 -4.00 -14.68 -2.34
N ARG A 117 -5.18 -14.09 -2.55
CA ARG A 117 -5.76 -13.99 -3.89
C ARG A 117 -5.16 -12.83 -4.68
N ARG A 118 -5.10 -12.99 -6.01
CA ARG A 118 -4.67 -11.94 -6.94
C ARG A 118 -5.64 -10.76 -6.91
N ILE A 119 -5.19 -9.64 -6.37
CA ILE A 119 -5.94 -8.38 -6.29
C ILE A 119 -5.54 -7.38 -7.40
N ALA A 120 -4.25 -7.35 -7.74
CA ALA A 120 -3.67 -6.43 -8.72
C ALA A 120 -2.84 -7.17 -9.78
N GLN A 121 -2.25 -6.39 -10.68
CA GLN A 121 -1.26 -6.79 -11.66
C GLN A 121 -0.23 -5.66 -11.79
N MET A 122 0.99 -5.98 -12.23
CA MET A 122 2.05 -5.00 -12.43
C MET A 122 2.54 -5.01 -13.88
N VAL A 123 2.85 -3.82 -14.38
CA VAL A 123 3.50 -3.61 -15.68
C VAL A 123 4.87 -2.98 -15.40
N PHE A 124 5.89 -3.45 -16.10
CA PHE A 124 7.23 -2.88 -16.02
C PHE A 124 7.54 -2.13 -17.30
N TYR A 125 7.99 -0.89 -17.17
CA TYR A 125 8.45 -0.09 -18.29
C TYR A 125 9.97 0.01 -18.22
N GLN A 126 10.62 -0.27 -19.34
CA GLN A 126 12.05 -0.05 -19.45
C GLN A 126 12.33 1.45 -19.55
N VAL A 127 13.33 1.91 -18.81
CA VAL A 127 13.83 3.28 -18.84
C VAL A 127 15.32 3.28 -19.18
N ALA A 128 15.85 4.45 -19.55
CA ALA A 128 17.29 4.60 -19.70
C ALA A 128 17.99 4.33 -18.36
N PRO A 129 19.21 3.75 -18.37
CA PRO A 129 20.00 3.63 -17.15
C PRO A 129 20.24 4.99 -16.49
N LEU A 130 20.28 5.00 -15.17
CA LEU A 130 20.66 6.20 -14.41
C LEU A 130 22.07 6.66 -14.80
N GLU A 131 22.27 7.97 -14.96
CA GLU A 131 23.57 8.55 -15.32
C GLU A 131 24.64 8.27 -14.26
N LYS A 132 24.22 8.14 -13.00
CA LYS A 132 25.05 7.73 -11.86
C LYS A 132 24.41 6.53 -11.18
N ARG A 133 25.17 5.44 -11.03
CA ARG A 133 24.71 4.21 -10.35
C ARG A 133 24.52 4.37 -8.84
N GLU A 134 25.10 5.40 -8.25
CA GLU A 134 25.02 5.66 -6.80
C GLU A 134 23.74 6.39 -6.38
N VAL A 135 23.00 6.95 -7.34
CA VAL A 135 21.72 7.57 -7.08
C VAL A 135 20.67 6.47 -7.15
N ASP A 136 20.09 6.14 -6.00
CA ASP A 136 19.00 5.17 -5.90
C ASP A 136 17.87 5.75 -5.04
N TYR A 137 16.70 5.12 -5.07
CA TYR A 137 15.53 5.57 -4.33
C TYR A 137 15.80 5.89 -2.85
N VAL A 138 16.68 5.12 -2.18
CA VAL A 138 17.05 5.34 -0.77
C VAL A 138 18.00 6.54 -0.66
N GLY A 139 19.00 6.62 -1.53
CA GLY A 139 19.95 7.74 -1.60
C GLY A 139 19.29 9.10 -1.88
N GLU A 140 18.15 9.11 -2.58
CA GLU A 140 17.34 10.31 -2.83
C GLU A 140 16.40 10.69 -1.67
N GLY A 141 16.45 9.96 -0.54
CA GLY A 141 15.57 10.22 0.60
C GLY A 141 14.18 9.60 0.48
N GLY A 142 14.04 8.53 -0.31
CA GLY A 142 12.80 7.79 -0.47
C GLY A 142 12.24 7.27 0.86
N LYS A 143 11.03 7.69 1.19
CA LYS A 143 10.43 7.49 2.53
C LYS A 143 10.00 6.05 2.83
N TYR A 144 9.79 5.26 1.78
CA TYR A 144 9.11 3.97 1.85
C TYR A 144 10.03 2.76 1.60
N GLN A 145 11.34 3.01 1.49
CA GLN A 145 12.36 1.97 1.39
C GLN A 145 13.61 2.48 2.11
N ARG A 146 14.21 1.63 2.95
CA ARG A 146 15.34 2.01 3.81
C ARG A 146 16.67 1.36 3.41
N SER A 147 16.63 0.40 2.49
CA SER A 147 17.79 -0.36 2.04
C SER A 147 17.61 -0.80 0.59
N GLN A 148 18.72 -1.00 -0.12
CA GLN A 148 18.77 -1.66 -1.42
C GLN A 148 19.04 -3.16 -1.31
N ASP A 149 19.20 -3.69 -0.09
CA ASP A 149 19.31 -5.13 0.13
C ASP A 149 17.94 -5.75 0.44
N LEU A 150 17.55 -6.75 -0.36
CA LEU A 150 16.25 -7.40 -0.21
C LEU A 150 16.11 -8.18 1.11
N ALA A 151 17.21 -8.75 1.62
CA ALA A 151 17.19 -9.49 2.87
C ALA A 151 16.98 -8.55 4.06
N GLU A 152 17.67 -7.40 4.05
CA GLU A 152 17.48 -6.33 5.03
C GLU A 152 16.06 -5.79 4.98
N LEU A 153 15.53 -5.46 3.78
CA LEU A 153 14.16 -4.98 3.62
C LEU A 153 13.14 -5.96 4.19
N LYS A 154 13.27 -7.26 3.89
CA LYS A 154 12.39 -8.31 4.43
C LYS A 154 12.43 -8.37 5.95
N LYS A 155 13.60 -8.16 6.56
CA LYS A 155 13.80 -8.20 8.00
C LYS A 155 13.26 -6.95 8.70
N SER A 156 13.43 -5.77 8.10
CA SER A 156 13.03 -4.49 8.68
C SER A 156 11.57 -4.12 8.42
N TRP A 157 10.94 -4.71 7.40
CA TRP A 157 9.60 -4.33 6.99
C TRP A 157 8.58 -4.60 8.11
N ASN A 158 7.70 -3.63 8.33
CA ASN A 158 6.55 -3.77 9.21
C ASN A 158 5.36 -2.94 8.67
N PRO A 159 4.12 -3.27 9.05
CA PRO A 159 2.93 -2.61 8.49
C PRO A 159 2.85 -1.09 8.71
N MET A 160 3.50 -0.55 9.74
CA MET A 160 3.49 0.90 10.01
C MET A 160 4.23 1.70 8.93
N MET A 161 5.10 1.04 8.15
CA MET A 161 5.79 1.67 7.02
C MET A 161 4.86 2.06 5.87
N MET A 162 3.59 1.61 5.88
CA MET A 162 2.58 2.01 4.90
C MET A 162 2.03 3.41 5.16
N LEU A 163 2.21 3.97 6.36
CA LEU A 163 1.64 5.27 6.71
C LEU A 163 2.23 6.40 5.85
N PRO A 164 1.40 7.35 5.38
CA PRO A 164 1.89 8.53 4.66
C PRO A 164 2.89 9.34 5.49
N GLN A 165 3.97 9.80 4.86
CA GLN A 165 5.05 10.54 5.51
C GLN A 165 5.26 11.92 4.87
N MET A 166 4.17 12.62 4.52
CA MET A 166 4.24 13.95 3.86
C MET A 166 4.88 15.02 4.76
N HIS A 167 4.87 14.85 6.08
CA HIS A 167 5.61 15.71 7.01
C HIS A 167 7.14 15.68 6.81
N LEU A 168 7.66 14.68 6.09
CA LEU A 168 9.07 14.55 5.71
C LEU A 168 9.36 15.06 4.28
N ASP A 169 8.38 15.66 3.59
CA ASP A 169 8.64 16.32 2.30
C ASP A 169 9.62 17.49 2.47
N TRP A 170 10.51 17.65 1.50
CA TRP A 170 11.52 18.71 1.52
C TRP A 170 10.88 20.10 1.42
N GLU A 171 9.71 20.20 0.77
CA GLU A 171 8.89 21.41 0.70
C GLU A 171 8.48 21.90 2.11
N VAL A 172 8.17 20.97 3.02
CA VAL A 172 7.77 21.30 4.40
C VAL A 172 8.94 21.96 5.14
N ALA A 173 10.16 21.43 4.98
CA ALA A 173 11.36 22.00 5.57
C ALA A 173 11.70 23.36 4.98
N ALA A 174 11.59 23.51 3.65
CA ALA A 174 11.86 24.77 2.95
C ALA A 174 10.96 25.90 3.47
N MET A 175 9.65 25.67 3.58
CA MET A 175 8.70 26.68 4.05
C MET A 175 8.92 27.11 5.50
N GLN A 176 9.43 26.22 6.38
CA GLN A 176 9.74 26.57 7.76
C GLN A 176 10.99 27.44 7.87
N SER A 177 11.95 27.28 6.94
CA SER A 177 13.18 28.08 6.92
C SER A 177 12.99 29.51 6.42
N GLU A 178 11.88 29.78 5.72
CA GLU A 178 11.53 31.10 5.19
C GLU A 178 10.64 31.95 6.14
N LEU A 179 10.22 31.39 7.28
CA LEU A 179 9.45 32.14 8.28
C LEU A 179 10.39 33.06 9.09
N PRO A 180 10.10 34.38 9.19
CA PRO A 180 10.86 35.25 10.07
C PRO A 180 10.69 34.81 11.53
N LEU A 181 11.80 34.84 12.28
CA LEU A 181 11.89 34.58 13.73
C LEU A 181 10.90 35.42 14.55
#